data_AF-A0A345HR14-F1
#
_entry.id   AF-A0A345HR14-F1
#
_cell.length_a   1.000
_cell.length_b   1.000
_cell.length_c   1.000
_cell.angle_alpha   90.00
_cell.angle_beta   90.00
_cell.angle_gamma   90.00
#
_symmetry.space_group_name_H-M   'P 1'
#
loop_
_entity.id
_entity.type
_entity.pdbx_description
1 polymer ?
#
loop_
_entity_poly.entity_id
_entity_poly.type
_entity_poly.pdbx_seq_one_letter_code
_entity_poly.pdbx_strand_id
1 'polypeptide(L)'
;MQSAMAVFAATSLSVSSAAVPGFDTYQDAEDAAKNAWDGNSGGSNSALTPGGGSSCDTDEEKRLKELLDKAAKEKEKQEQEAKEKLEKAVKDLEAKQKEAEREAQEKLDKAAKDKQKGPKPNPHPEVATDPDADVSGIPDEVVWRESDETLYRFDDRPPEDIFLNGFEPRDPSYSNLYDYVVSNTGSSFVGTTTNTEPDLLYESAQYRYDIVAPGGIDVNATFGSDSRWASENEIAFPGGIDSGYIRGVWKLQPDGTWGEYQANEEWYIEPHERD
;
A
#
# COMPACT_ATOMS: atom_id res chain seq x y z
N MET A 1 33.42 -22.88 -2.98
CA MET A 1 32.49 -23.93 -3.44
C MET A 1 31.23 -23.83 -2.60
N GLN A 2 30.18 -23.22 -3.13
CA GLN A 2 28.76 -23.59 -2.97
C GLN A 2 27.93 -22.47 -3.60
N SER A 3 27.34 -22.79 -4.75
CA SER A 3 26.36 -21.97 -5.44
C SER A 3 25.03 -22.07 -4.71
N ALA A 4 24.41 -20.93 -4.40
CA ALA A 4 22.98 -20.86 -4.10
C ALA A 4 22.30 -20.16 -5.28
N MET A 5 21.54 -20.95 -6.05
CA MET A 5 20.63 -20.46 -7.09
C MET A 5 19.45 -19.75 -6.43
N ALA A 6 19.23 -18.48 -6.76
CA ALA A 6 17.98 -17.80 -6.49
C ALA A 6 17.01 -18.06 -7.67
N VAL A 7 15.89 -18.70 -7.37
CA VAL A 7 14.77 -18.95 -8.27
C VAL A 7 13.97 -17.66 -8.39
N PHE A 8 13.94 -17.04 -9.56
CA PHE A 8 13.01 -15.96 -9.87
C PHE A 8 11.67 -16.57 -10.32
N ALA A 9 10.64 -16.40 -9.49
CA ALA A 9 9.26 -16.66 -9.89
C ALA A 9 8.76 -15.49 -10.76
N ALA A 10 8.48 -15.76 -12.03
CA ALA A 10 7.81 -14.81 -12.90
C ALA A 10 6.28 -14.92 -12.67
N THR A 11 5.72 -14.00 -11.89
CA THR A 11 4.27 -13.77 -11.86
C THR A 11 3.85 -13.07 -13.15
N SER A 12 3.08 -13.76 -13.99
CA SER A 12 2.43 -13.16 -15.17
C SER A 12 1.26 -12.28 -14.73
N LEU A 13 1.37 -10.98 -15.01
CA LEU A 13 0.20 -10.09 -14.99
C LEU A 13 -0.66 -10.37 -16.23
N SER A 14 -1.81 -10.99 -16.01
CA SER A 14 -2.88 -11.11 -17.01
C SER A 14 -3.57 -9.76 -17.16
N VAL A 15 -3.30 -9.04 -18.26
CA VAL A 15 -4.09 -7.88 -18.66
C VAL A 15 -5.32 -8.40 -19.41
N SER A 16 -6.48 -8.35 -18.77
CA SER A 16 -7.77 -8.53 -19.43
C SER A 16 -8.01 -7.37 -20.40
N SER A 17 -7.91 -7.66 -21.70
CA SER A 17 -8.30 -6.74 -22.78
C SER A 17 -9.82 -6.67 -22.86
N ALA A 18 -10.41 -5.53 -22.50
CA ALA A 18 -11.80 -5.23 -22.81
C ALA A 18 -11.94 -5.00 -24.32
N ALA A 19 -12.69 -5.88 -24.99
CA ALA A 19 -12.98 -5.82 -26.41
C ALA A 19 -13.89 -4.64 -26.75
N VAL A 20 -13.49 -3.82 -27.73
CA VAL A 20 -14.39 -2.90 -28.44
C VAL A 20 -14.97 -3.66 -29.64
N PRO A 21 -16.29 -3.64 -29.89
CA PRO A 21 -16.88 -4.45 -30.95
C PRO A 21 -16.65 -3.83 -32.33
N GLY A 22 -16.17 -4.64 -33.27
CA GLY A 22 -16.24 -4.36 -34.70
C GLY A 22 -14.95 -3.87 -35.34
N PHE A 23 -13.90 -4.68 -35.33
CA PHE A 23 -13.00 -4.94 -36.47
C PHE A 23 -12.03 -6.03 -36.01
N ASP A 24 -12.10 -7.19 -36.64
CA ASP A 24 -11.30 -8.36 -36.30
C ASP A 24 -10.00 -8.31 -37.11
N THR A 25 -8.87 -8.37 -36.41
CA THR A 25 -7.49 -8.48 -36.94
C THR A 25 -6.87 -7.26 -37.64
N TYR A 26 -5.60 -7.01 -37.30
CA TYR A 26 -4.71 -6.04 -37.94
C TYR A 26 -4.41 -6.35 -39.43
N GLN A 27 -4.87 -7.50 -39.93
CA GLN A 27 -4.63 -7.98 -41.30
C GLN A 27 -5.65 -7.42 -42.30
N ASP A 28 -6.89 -7.18 -41.88
CA ASP A 28 -7.95 -6.65 -42.77
C ASP A 28 -7.69 -5.19 -43.18
N ALA A 29 -6.97 -4.43 -42.35
CA ALA A 29 -6.58 -3.05 -42.67
C ALA A 29 -5.46 -2.98 -43.73
N GLU A 30 -4.57 -3.98 -43.79
CA GLU A 30 -3.49 -4.03 -44.79
C GLU A 30 -4.00 -4.48 -46.18
N ASP A 31 -4.98 -5.38 -46.24
CA ASP A 31 -5.54 -5.87 -47.50
C ASP A 31 -6.48 -4.84 -48.17
N ALA A 32 -7.19 -4.03 -47.38
CA ALA A 32 -7.97 -2.91 -47.91
C ALA A 32 -7.09 -1.83 -48.58
N ALA A 33 -5.87 -1.61 -48.07
CA ALA A 33 -4.93 -0.64 -48.63
C ALA A 33 -4.29 -1.11 -49.95
N LYS A 34 -4.09 -2.42 -50.14
CA LYS A 34 -3.55 -2.99 -51.39
C LYS A 34 -4.57 -2.98 -52.53
N ASN A 35 -5.83 -3.29 -52.24
CA ASN A 35 -6.89 -3.32 -53.27
C ASN A 35 -7.25 -1.94 -53.83
N ALA A 36 -6.93 -0.85 -53.12
CA ALA A 36 -7.12 0.52 -53.63
C ALA A 36 -6.10 0.91 -54.71
N TRP A 37 -4.97 0.19 -54.82
CA TRP A 37 -3.93 0.48 -55.81
C TRP A 37 -4.18 -0.24 -57.16
N ASP A 38 -4.73 -1.45 -57.13
CA ASP A 38 -4.92 -2.27 -58.35
C ASP A 38 -6.24 -1.99 -59.11
N GLY A 39 -7.09 -1.08 -58.62
CA GLY A 39 -8.45 -0.87 -59.13
C GLY A 39 -8.63 0.17 -60.24
N ASN A 40 -7.60 0.90 -60.68
CA ASN A 40 -7.76 2.01 -61.63
C ASN A 40 -7.02 1.80 -62.96
N SER A 41 -7.28 0.68 -63.62
CA SER A 41 -6.89 0.45 -65.02
C SER A 41 -8.06 -0.12 -65.81
N GLY A 42 -8.96 0.73 -66.29
CA GLY A 42 -10.10 0.30 -67.12
C GLY A 42 -10.81 1.44 -67.86
N GLY A 43 -10.56 1.53 -69.17
CA GLY A 43 -11.39 2.22 -70.17
C GLY A 43 -10.86 3.61 -70.60
N SER A 44 -10.73 3.96 -71.88
CA SER A 44 -11.32 3.42 -73.11
C SER A 44 -10.52 3.87 -74.34
N ASN A 45 -10.43 2.99 -75.34
CA ASN A 45 -9.87 3.26 -76.65
C ASN A 45 -10.74 4.25 -77.43
N SER A 46 -10.14 5.35 -77.91
CA SER A 46 -10.65 6.15 -79.00
C SER A 46 -9.56 6.27 -80.06
N ALA A 47 -9.83 5.75 -81.25
CA ALA A 47 -8.94 5.72 -82.40
C ALA A 47 -8.70 7.12 -82.97
N LEU A 48 -7.44 7.52 -83.11
CA LEU A 48 -7.01 8.58 -84.02
C LEU A 48 -5.62 8.25 -84.59
N THR A 49 -5.50 8.47 -85.90
CA THR A 49 -4.39 8.20 -86.82
C THR A 49 -3.06 8.89 -86.47
N PRO A 50 -1.88 8.34 -86.82
CA PRO A 50 -0.65 9.09 -86.74
C PRO A 50 -0.44 9.92 -88.01
N GLY A 51 -0.67 11.21 -87.90
CA GLY A 51 -0.16 12.22 -88.82
C GLY A 51 0.69 13.22 -88.05
N GLY A 52 1.95 13.36 -88.45
CA GLY A 52 2.79 14.53 -88.15
C GLY A 52 3.41 14.57 -86.75
N GLY A 53 4.74 14.48 -86.68
CA GLY A 53 5.49 14.79 -85.47
C GLY A 53 5.35 16.26 -85.05
N SER A 54 5.44 16.51 -83.75
CA SER A 54 5.76 17.84 -83.21
C SER A 54 6.34 17.69 -81.81
N SER A 55 7.29 18.57 -81.49
CA SER A 55 8.33 18.44 -80.48
C SER A 55 7.90 18.90 -79.08
N CYS A 56 7.07 18.14 -78.36
CA CYS A 56 6.64 18.55 -77.00
C CYS A 56 6.75 17.49 -75.88
N ASP A 57 7.28 16.29 -76.15
CA ASP A 57 7.36 15.21 -75.13
C ASP A 57 8.48 15.42 -74.08
N THR A 58 9.54 16.15 -74.41
CA THR A 58 10.69 16.33 -73.49
C THR A 58 10.44 17.29 -72.34
N ASP A 59 9.47 18.20 -72.49
CA ASP A 59 9.19 19.23 -71.47
C ASP A 59 8.29 18.69 -70.35
N GLU A 60 7.39 17.74 -70.63
CA GLU A 60 6.58 17.07 -69.61
C GLU A 60 7.41 16.10 -68.75
N GLU A 61 8.28 15.28 -69.35
CA GLU A 61 9.20 14.42 -68.59
C GLU A 61 10.14 15.24 -67.68
N LYS A 62 10.61 16.39 -68.17
CA LYS A 62 11.46 17.28 -67.38
C LYS A 62 10.71 17.90 -66.20
N ARG A 63 9.46 18.32 -66.40
CA ARG A 63 8.58 18.80 -65.31
C ARG A 63 8.28 17.71 -64.30
N LEU A 64 8.04 16.47 -64.76
CA LEU A 64 7.75 15.34 -63.87
C LEU A 64 8.98 14.98 -63.01
N LYS A 65 10.18 15.02 -63.59
CA LYS A 65 11.43 14.80 -62.86
C LYS A 65 11.72 15.90 -61.84
N GLU A 66 11.45 17.15 -62.18
CA GLU A 66 11.59 18.30 -61.27
C GLU A 66 10.60 18.22 -60.09
N LEU A 67 9.36 17.77 -60.35
CA LEU A 67 8.37 17.52 -59.30
C LEU A 67 8.78 16.36 -58.38
N LEU A 68 9.33 15.28 -58.93
CA LEU A 68 9.83 14.13 -58.16
C LEU A 68 11.03 14.52 -57.26
N ASP A 69 11.98 15.29 -57.79
CA ASP A 69 13.13 15.78 -57.00
C ASP A 69 12.68 16.74 -55.89
N LYS A 70 11.67 17.56 -56.15
CA LYS A 70 11.09 18.44 -55.13
C LYS A 70 10.37 17.65 -54.04
N ALA A 71 9.57 16.64 -54.43
CA ALA A 71 8.90 15.75 -53.49
C ALA A 71 9.89 14.93 -52.65
N ALA A 72 11.00 14.47 -53.24
CA ALA A 72 12.04 13.75 -52.52
C ALA A 72 12.72 14.63 -51.45
N LYS A 73 13.06 15.88 -51.78
CA LYS A 73 13.63 16.84 -50.84
C LYS A 73 12.67 17.21 -49.71
N GLU A 74 11.38 17.35 -50.03
CA GLU A 74 10.35 17.64 -49.03
C GLU A 74 10.13 16.46 -48.08
N LYS A 75 10.16 15.23 -48.60
CA LYS A 75 10.13 14.00 -47.81
C LYS A 75 11.34 13.88 -46.88
N GLU A 76 12.54 14.15 -47.38
CA GLU A 76 13.78 14.12 -46.58
C GLU A 76 13.75 15.15 -45.45
N LYS A 77 13.24 16.36 -45.73
CA LYS A 77 13.03 17.39 -44.71
C LYS A 77 12.02 16.96 -43.64
N GLN A 78 10.89 16.38 -44.05
CA GLN A 78 9.89 15.86 -43.13
C GLN A 78 10.44 14.72 -42.26
N GLU A 79 11.29 13.87 -42.82
CA GLU A 79 11.92 12.78 -42.08
C GLU A 79 12.95 13.30 -41.06
N GLN A 80 13.70 14.35 -41.39
CA GLN A 80 14.61 15.02 -40.44
C GLN A 80 13.83 15.68 -39.31
N GLU A 81 12.77 16.45 -39.61
CA GLU A 81 11.92 17.08 -38.59
C GLU A 81 11.24 16.02 -37.69
N ALA A 82 10.85 14.87 -38.25
CA ALA A 82 10.30 13.75 -37.48
C ALA A 82 11.35 13.10 -36.55
N LYS A 83 12.58 12.92 -37.03
CA LYS A 83 13.70 12.39 -36.22
C LYS A 83 14.03 13.31 -35.05
N GLU A 84 14.12 14.62 -35.28
CA GLU A 84 14.38 15.59 -34.22
C GLU A 84 13.27 15.62 -33.15
N LYS A 85 12.00 15.54 -33.58
CA LYS A 85 10.86 15.45 -32.65
C LYS A 85 10.89 14.16 -31.83
N LEU A 86 11.25 13.04 -32.46
CA LEU A 86 11.37 11.75 -31.79
C LEU A 86 12.51 11.77 -30.76
N GLU A 87 13.68 12.29 -31.14
CA GLU A 87 14.83 12.40 -30.23
C GLU A 87 14.50 13.26 -29.00
N LYS A 88 13.82 14.39 -29.21
CA LYS A 88 13.33 15.24 -28.12
C LYS A 88 12.36 14.48 -27.21
N ALA A 89 11.39 13.77 -27.78
CA ALA A 89 10.42 13.00 -27.02
C ALA A 89 11.06 11.87 -26.21
N VAL A 90 12.06 11.18 -26.77
CA VAL A 90 12.83 10.14 -26.08
C VAL A 90 13.57 10.75 -24.89
N LYS A 91 14.24 11.88 -25.09
CA LYS A 91 14.95 12.58 -24.00
C LYS A 91 14.02 13.03 -22.87
N ASP A 92 12.83 13.51 -23.21
CA ASP A 92 11.81 13.91 -22.23
C ASP A 92 11.27 12.68 -21.46
N LEU A 93 11.11 11.53 -22.12
CA LEU A 93 10.70 10.27 -21.48
C LEU A 93 11.80 9.73 -20.55
N GLU A 94 13.06 9.74 -20.98
CA GLU A 94 14.19 9.35 -20.14
C GLU A 94 14.32 10.23 -18.90
N ALA A 95 14.08 11.54 -19.04
CA ALA A 95 14.07 12.46 -17.90
C ALA A 95 12.95 12.12 -16.91
N LYS A 96 11.73 11.86 -17.40
CA LYS A 96 10.59 11.44 -16.57
C LYS A 96 10.83 10.09 -15.88
N GLN A 97 11.44 9.14 -16.57
CA GLN A 97 11.80 7.84 -15.98
C GLN A 97 12.81 8.02 -14.85
N LYS A 98 13.87 8.80 -15.06
CA LYS A 98 14.86 9.09 -14.01
C LYS A 98 14.27 9.81 -12.81
N GLU A 99 13.32 10.72 -13.03
CA GLU A 99 12.60 11.39 -11.95
C GLU A 99 11.74 10.40 -11.15
N ALA A 100 10.97 9.54 -11.83
CA ALA A 100 10.17 8.51 -11.19
C ALA A 100 11.02 7.48 -10.42
N GLU A 101 12.16 7.07 -10.97
CA GLU A 101 13.12 6.18 -10.29
C GLU A 101 13.71 6.83 -9.04
N ARG A 102 14.05 8.13 -9.10
CA ARG A 102 14.54 8.87 -7.93
C ARG A 102 13.49 8.96 -6.83
N GLU A 103 12.23 9.28 -7.18
CA GLU A 103 11.13 9.31 -6.21
C GLU A 103 10.86 7.94 -5.60
N ALA A 104 10.94 6.86 -6.40
CA ALA A 104 10.81 5.50 -5.91
C ALA A 104 11.95 5.13 -4.95
N GLN A 105 13.19 5.48 -5.30
CA GLN A 105 14.35 5.26 -4.44
C GLN A 105 14.25 6.05 -3.12
N GLU A 106 13.79 7.30 -3.17
CA GLU A 106 13.58 8.12 -1.97
C GLU A 106 12.52 7.51 -1.04
N LYS A 107 11.42 6.98 -1.59
CA LYS A 107 10.41 6.25 -0.83
C LYS A 107 10.97 4.97 -0.21
N LEU A 108 11.80 4.24 -0.94
CA LEU A 108 12.48 3.04 -0.43
C LEU A 108 13.50 3.38 0.67
N ASP A 109 14.28 4.44 0.50
CA ASP A 109 15.25 4.92 1.48
C ASP A 109 14.56 5.42 2.75
N LYS A 110 13.41 6.10 2.62
CA LYS A 110 12.56 6.48 3.76
C LYS A 110 12.05 5.23 4.50
N ALA A 111 11.45 4.28 3.79
CA ALA A 111 10.98 3.03 4.37
C ALA A 111 12.11 2.20 5.01
N ALA A 112 13.33 2.25 4.46
CA ALA A 112 14.50 1.60 5.03
C ALA A 112 15.01 2.30 6.29
N LYS A 113 14.95 3.64 6.35
CA LYS A 113 15.27 4.43 7.55
C LYS A 113 14.25 4.19 8.66
N ASP A 114 12.97 4.11 8.33
CA ASP A 114 11.90 3.80 9.29
C ASP A 114 12.09 2.39 9.88
N LYS A 115 12.55 1.41 9.07
CA LYS A 115 12.97 0.08 9.56
C LYS A 115 14.27 0.08 10.37
N GLN A 116 15.14 1.06 10.18
CA GLN A 116 16.41 1.19 10.93
C GLN A 116 16.22 1.83 12.30
N LYS A 117 15.12 2.57 12.52
CA LYS A 117 14.65 2.95 13.85
C LYS A 117 14.00 1.71 14.45
N GLY A 118 14.82 0.74 14.88
CA GLY A 118 14.32 -0.47 15.54
C GLY A 118 13.40 -0.10 16.71
N PRO A 119 12.40 -0.94 17.04
CA PRO A 119 11.52 -0.67 18.17
C PRO A 119 12.36 -0.35 19.40
N LYS A 120 11.98 0.71 20.14
CA LYS A 120 12.62 1.02 21.42
C LYS A 120 12.62 -0.26 22.27
N PRO A 121 13.70 -0.55 23.00
CA PRO A 121 13.75 -1.75 23.82
C PRO A 121 12.63 -1.70 24.85
N ASN A 122 11.92 -2.82 25.01
CA ASN A 122 10.89 -2.95 26.02
C ASN A 122 11.45 -2.75 27.45
N PRO A 123 10.65 -2.23 28.40
CA PRO A 123 9.28 -1.73 28.20
C PRO A 123 9.24 -0.45 27.35
N HIS A 124 8.09 -0.14 26.76
CA HIS A 124 7.81 1.12 26.07
C HIS A 124 7.17 2.14 27.04
N PRO A 125 7.93 2.85 27.89
CA PRO A 125 7.37 3.78 28.87
C PRO A 125 6.60 4.93 28.22
N GLU A 126 6.86 5.25 26.95
CA GLU A 126 6.08 6.23 26.20
C GLU A 126 4.62 5.82 25.98
N VAL A 127 4.29 4.53 26.10
CA VAL A 127 2.91 4.03 26.03
C VAL A 127 2.19 4.23 27.36
N ALA A 128 2.90 4.33 28.48
CA ALA A 128 2.29 4.37 29.80
C ALA A 128 1.63 5.72 30.09
N THR A 129 0.42 5.69 30.64
CA THR A 129 -0.21 6.86 31.29
C THR A 129 0.58 7.28 32.54
N ASP A 130 1.17 6.30 33.24
CA ASP A 130 2.03 6.50 34.39
C ASP A 130 3.41 5.83 34.13
N PRO A 131 4.39 6.56 33.58
CA PRO A 131 5.73 6.03 33.31
C PRO A 131 6.54 5.77 34.59
N ASP A 132 6.10 6.29 35.75
CA ASP A 132 6.74 6.09 37.05
C ASP A 132 6.13 4.92 37.84
N ALA A 133 5.15 4.20 37.25
CA ALA A 133 4.54 3.04 37.85
C ALA A 133 5.60 1.98 38.23
N ASP A 134 5.36 1.29 39.34
CA ASP A 134 6.23 0.22 39.79
C ASP A 134 6.23 -0.90 38.75
N VAL A 135 7.43 -1.29 38.34
CA VAL A 135 7.72 -2.39 37.42
C VAL A 135 8.68 -3.40 38.04
N SER A 136 9.08 -3.20 39.30
CA SER A 136 10.09 -4.03 39.97
C SER A 136 9.62 -5.46 40.28
N GLY A 137 8.31 -5.70 40.26
CA GLY A 137 7.66 -7.01 40.41
C GLY A 137 7.47 -7.76 39.09
N ILE A 138 7.86 -7.19 37.95
CA ILE A 138 7.91 -7.90 36.67
C ILE A 138 9.12 -8.87 36.72
N PRO A 139 8.93 -10.17 36.47
CA PRO A 139 10.04 -11.12 36.41
C PRO A 139 11.08 -10.75 35.34
N ASP A 140 12.36 -11.09 35.56
CA ASP A 140 13.42 -10.86 34.57
C ASP A 140 13.18 -11.64 33.25
N GLU A 141 12.48 -12.79 33.33
CA GLU A 141 12.19 -13.69 32.21
C GLU A 141 10.74 -13.54 31.72
N VAL A 142 10.34 -12.34 31.35
CA VAL A 142 9.06 -12.11 30.64
C VAL A 142 9.24 -12.09 29.12
N VAL A 143 8.20 -12.50 28.39
CA VAL A 143 8.16 -12.41 26.94
C VAL A 143 7.39 -11.15 26.56
N TRP A 144 8.09 -10.20 25.95
CA TRP A 144 7.48 -9.01 25.40
C TRP A 144 6.90 -9.28 24.01
N ARG A 145 5.73 -8.75 23.73
CA ARG A 145 5.13 -8.75 22.40
C ARG A 145 5.93 -7.82 21.47
N GLU A 146 6.30 -8.34 20.31
CA GLU A 146 7.04 -7.60 19.27
C GLU A 146 6.16 -7.17 18.08
N SER A 147 4.96 -7.72 17.97
CA SER A 147 4.02 -7.44 16.88
C SER A 147 3.23 -6.14 17.12
N ASP A 148 2.54 -5.67 16.08
CA ASP A 148 1.84 -4.38 16.01
C ASP A 148 0.34 -4.53 15.68
N GLU A 149 -0.22 -5.73 15.82
CA GLU A 149 -1.64 -5.98 15.62
C GLU A 149 -2.50 -5.13 16.56
N THR A 150 -3.73 -4.85 16.13
CA THR A 150 -4.72 -4.20 17.00
C THR A 150 -5.02 -5.11 18.19
N LEU A 151 -4.93 -4.52 19.37
CA LEU A 151 -5.36 -5.11 20.63
C LEU A 151 -6.73 -4.57 21.02
N TYR A 152 -7.43 -5.31 21.85
CA TYR A 152 -8.76 -4.98 22.32
C TYR A 152 -8.78 -4.89 23.84
N ARG A 153 -9.55 -3.94 24.36
CA ARG A 153 -9.87 -3.89 25.78
C ARG A 153 -11.36 -3.72 25.97
N PHE A 154 -11.93 -4.60 26.77
CA PHE A 154 -13.32 -4.53 27.19
C PHE A 154 -13.41 -3.76 28.51
N ASP A 155 -14.18 -2.68 28.53
CA ASP A 155 -14.28 -1.78 29.68
C ASP A 155 -15.68 -1.17 29.78
N ASP A 156 -16.09 -0.77 30.99
CA ASP A 156 -17.38 -0.12 31.25
C ASP A 156 -17.28 1.41 31.25
N ARG A 157 -16.05 1.93 31.36
CA ARG A 157 -15.81 3.37 31.30
C ARG A 157 -16.13 3.90 29.90
N PRO A 158 -16.82 5.06 29.81
CA PRO A 158 -17.24 5.61 28.54
C PRO A 158 -16.09 6.32 27.81
N PRO A 159 -16.20 6.52 26.48
CA PRO A 159 -15.09 7.05 25.67
C PRO A 159 -14.70 8.48 26.05
N GLU A 160 -15.60 9.28 26.61
CA GLU A 160 -15.26 10.64 27.06
C GLU A 160 -14.21 10.65 28.18
N ASP A 161 -14.15 9.58 28.98
CA ASP A 161 -13.13 9.38 30.00
C ASP A 161 -11.86 8.78 29.39
N ILE A 162 -12.01 7.66 28.66
CA ILE A 162 -10.87 6.91 28.14
C ILE A 162 -10.10 7.66 27.04
N PHE A 163 -10.77 8.41 26.18
CA PHE A 163 -10.07 9.21 25.17
C PHE A 163 -9.35 10.41 25.77
N LEU A 164 -9.77 10.89 26.94
CA LEU A 164 -9.08 12.00 27.61
C LEU A 164 -7.90 11.50 28.45
N ASN A 165 -8.12 10.45 29.24
CA ASN A 165 -7.19 10.02 30.28
C ASN A 165 -6.37 8.77 29.91
N GLY A 166 -6.74 8.07 28.85
CA GLY A 166 -6.20 6.76 28.54
C GLY A 166 -6.70 5.67 29.49
N PHE A 167 -5.98 4.56 29.54
CA PHE A 167 -6.19 3.50 30.52
C PHE A 167 -5.14 3.57 31.63
N GLU A 168 -5.51 4.21 32.73
CA GLU A 168 -4.68 4.23 33.94
C GLU A 168 -4.72 2.88 34.67
N PRO A 169 -3.58 2.44 35.25
CA PRO A 169 -3.54 1.26 36.11
C PRO A 169 -4.31 1.48 37.41
N ARG A 170 -4.84 0.40 38.01
CA ARG A 170 -5.66 0.50 39.23
C ARG A 170 -4.82 0.76 40.49
N ASP A 171 -3.59 0.26 40.51
CA ASP A 171 -2.63 0.50 41.58
C ASP A 171 -1.22 0.59 40.98
N PRO A 172 -0.76 1.80 40.58
CA PRO A 172 0.56 1.99 40.01
C PRO A 172 1.71 1.52 40.90
N SER A 173 1.49 1.27 42.20
CA SER A 173 2.52 0.85 43.15
C SER A 173 2.67 -0.66 43.33
N TYR A 174 1.82 -1.46 42.67
CA TYR A 174 1.80 -2.91 42.83
C TYR A 174 2.02 -3.66 41.52
N SER A 175 3.17 -4.32 41.39
CA SER A 175 3.68 -4.81 40.11
C SER A 175 3.87 -6.32 40.01
N ASN A 176 3.23 -7.11 40.88
CA ASN A 176 3.31 -8.57 40.80
C ASN A 176 2.45 -9.10 39.63
N LEU A 177 3.11 -9.45 38.52
CA LEU A 177 2.46 -9.94 37.30
C LEU A 177 1.65 -11.22 37.54
N TYR A 178 2.15 -12.16 38.34
CA TYR A 178 1.47 -13.43 38.58
C TYR A 178 0.16 -13.23 39.35
N ASP A 179 0.19 -12.42 40.42
CA ASP A 179 -1.00 -12.13 41.23
C ASP A 179 -2.05 -11.34 40.43
N TYR A 180 -1.60 -10.48 39.52
CA TYR A 180 -2.45 -9.78 38.56
C TYR A 180 -3.16 -10.75 37.61
N VAL A 181 -2.42 -11.59 36.88
CA VAL A 181 -2.99 -12.53 35.89
C VAL A 181 -3.92 -13.55 36.55
N VAL A 182 -3.55 -14.09 37.71
CA VAL A 182 -4.32 -15.17 38.35
C VAL A 182 -5.58 -14.65 39.05
N SER A 183 -5.52 -13.46 39.64
CA SER A 183 -6.55 -12.97 40.57
C SER A 183 -7.19 -11.64 40.20
N ASN A 184 -6.79 -11.01 39.08
CA ASN A 184 -7.23 -9.65 38.68
C ASN A 184 -7.03 -8.63 39.81
N THR A 185 -5.95 -8.79 40.57
CA THR A 185 -5.55 -7.88 41.66
C THR A 185 -5.28 -6.49 41.07
N GLY A 186 -5.74 -5.43 41.74
CA GLY A 186 -5.39 -4.07 41.34
C GLY A 186 -3.87 -3.92 41.29
N SER A 187 -3.35 -3.50 40.14
CA SER A 187 -1.91 -3.52 39.85
C SER A 187 -1.51 -2.37 38.94
N SER A 188 -0.21 -2.29 38.66
CA SER A 188 0.40 -1.38 37.70
C SER A 188 0.16 -1.80 36.25
N PHE A 189 -0.58 -2.89 36.01
CA PHE A 189 -0.86 -3.41 34.69
C PHE A 189 -2.25 -3.04 34.19
N VAL A 190 -2.34 -2.81 32.88
CA VAL A 190 -3.59 -2.78 32.12
C VAL A 190 -3.61 -3.93 31.14
N GLY A 191 -4.56 -4.85 31.33
CA GLY A 191 -4.78 -5.98 30.43
C GLY A 191 -5.50 -5.58 29.16
N THR A 192 -5.06 -6.18 28.06
CA THR A 192 -5.66 -6.13 26.73
C THR A 192 -5.65 -7.54 26.14
N THR A 193 -6.30 -7.75 25.01
CA THR A 193 -6.36 -9.06 24.34
C THR A 193 -6.18 -8.93 22.84
N THR A 194 -5.58 -9.95 22.22
CA THR A 194 -5.61 -10.11 20.75
C THR A 194 -6.90 -10.77 20.25
N ASN A 195 -7.73 -11.29 21.16
CA ASN A 195 -8.98 -11.95 20.81
C ASN A 195 -10.05 -10.93 20.40
N THR A 196 -10.53 -11.04 19.16
CA THR A 196 -11.59 -10.19 18.59
C THR A 196 -12.98 -10.55 19.09
N GLU A 197 -13.17 -11.78 19.55
CA GLU A 197 -14.45 -12.32 19.96
C GLU A 197 -14.58 -12.22 21.49
N PRO A 198 -15.67 -11.62 22.00
CA PRO A 198 -15.87 -11.36 23.42
C PRO A 198 -16.23 -12.61 24.24
N ASP A 199 -16.02 -13.83 23.72
CA ASP A 199 -16.59 -15.04 24.29
C ASP A 199 -16.29 -15.18 25.79
N LEU A 200 -17.38 -15.09 26.57
CA LEU A 200 -17.57 -15.47 27.98
C LEU A 200 -16.83 -14.67 29.07
N LEU A 201 -15.88 -13.79 28.75
CA LEU A 201 -15.03 -13.15 29.77
C LEU A 201 -15.51 -11.77 30.22
N TYR A 202 -16.29 -11.09 29.39
CA TYR A 202 -16.63 -9.69 29.58
C TYR A 202 -18.13 -9.42 29.39
N GLU A 203 -19.00 -10.33 29.85
CA GLU A 203 -20.46 -10.21 29.69
C GLU A 203 -21.05 -8.89 30.23
N SER A 204 -20.35 -8.20 31.14
CA SER A 204 -20.78 -6.90 31.66
C SER A 204 -20.26 -5.70 30.87
N ALA A 205 -19.22 -5.85 30.05
CA ALA A 205 -18.52 -4.73 29.43
C ALA A 205 -19.40 -4.00 28.40
N GLN A 206 -19.51 -2.69 28.55
CA GLN A 206 -20.29 -1.85 27.64
C GLN A 206 -19.53 -1.42 26.38
N TYR A 207 -18.20 -1.47 26.41
CA TYR A 207 -17.35 -0.97 25.33
C TYR A 207 -16.22 -1.93 24.99
N ARG A 208 -15.86 -1.97 23.71
CA ARG A 208 -14.60 -2.55 23.22
C ARG A 208 -13.76 -1.44 22.60
N TYR A 209 -12.62 -1.17 23.20
CA TYR A 209 -11.64 -0.22 22.70
C TYR A 209 -10.66 -0.91 21.78
N ASP A 210 -10.39 -0.27 20.65
CA ASP A 210 -9.37 -0.68 19.69
C ASP A 210 -8.08 0.06 20.02
N ILE A 211 -7.02 -0.69 20.33
CA ILE A 211 -5.74 -0.17 20.80
C ILE A 211 -4.65 -0.56 19.80
N VAL A 212 -3.83 0.40 19.40
CA VAL A 212 -2.67 0.17 18.53
C VAL A 212 -1.46 0.68 19.30
N ALA A 213 -0.78 -0.21 20.03
CA ALA A 213 0.36 0.10 20.86
C ALA A 213 1.53 -0.88 20.63
N PRO A 214 2.80 -0.41 20.65
CA PRO A 214 3.95 -1.31 20.67
C PRO A 214 4.11 -1.96 22.06
N GLY A 215 4.73 -3.14 22.10
CA GLY A 215 5.09 -3.81 23.36
C GLY A 215 3.92 -4.46 24.09
N GLY A 216 4.01 -4.44 25.42
CA GLY A 216 3.17 -5.22 26.32
C GLY A 216 3.75 -6.62 26.57
N ILE A 217 3.45 -7.19 27.72
CA ILE A 217 3.89 -8.53 28.11
C ILE A 217 2.90 -9.54 27.55
N ASP A 218 3.36 -10.49 26.74
CA ASP A 218 2.56 -11.62 26.32
C ASP A 218 2.46 -12.61 27.48
N VAL A 219 1.29 -12.67 28.12
CA VAL A 219 1.04 -13.48 29.31
C VAL A 219 1.18 -14.97 28.99
N ASN A 220 0.68 -15.40 27.83
CA ASN A 220 0.72 -16.80 27.43
C ASN A 220 2.14 -17.24 27.07
N ALA A 221 2.89 -16.41 26.37
CA ALA A 221 4.29 -16.72 26.06
C ALA A 221 5.17 -16.68 27.32
N THR A 222 4.86 -15.80 28.29
CA THR A 222 5.58 -15.69 29.56
C THR A 222 5.35 -16.90 30.47
N PHE A 223 4.09 -17.32 30.67
CA PHE A 223 3.78 -18.41 31.59
C PHE A 223 3.65 -19.79 30.93
N GLY A 224 3.56 -19.85 29.59
CA GLY A 224 3.44 -21.09 28.83
C GLY A 224 2.26 -21.95 29.31
N SER A 225 2.55 -23.20 29.68
CA SER A 225 1.54 -24.14 30.20
C SER A 225 0.97 -23.74 31.56
N ASP A 226 1.63 -22.85 32.30
CA ASP A 226 1.19 -22.37 33.61
C ASP A 226 0.26 -21.14 33.49
N SER A 227 0.00 -20.67 32.27
CA SER A 227 -1.01 -19.63 32.02
C SER A 227 -2.40 -20.15 32.39
N ARG A 228 -2.96 -19.59 33.48
CA ARG A 228 -4.25 -19.99 34.02
C ARG A 228 -5.41 -19.70 33.05
N TRP A 229 -5.31 -18.59 32.32
CA TRP A 229 -6.37 -18.06 31.48
C TRP A 229 -5.92 -17.95 30.03
N ALA A 230 -5.33 -19.04 29.51
CA ALA A 230 -4.71 -19.03 28.19
C ALA A 230 -5.64 -18.63 27.03
N SER A 231 -6.94 -18.88 27.16
CA SER A 231 -7.94 -18.48 26.15
C SER A 231 -8.14 -16.97 26.03
N GLU A 232 -7.67 -16.18 27.00
CA GLU A 232 -7.80 -14.72 26.98
C GLU A 232 -6.83 -14.07 26.00
N ASN A 233 -5.74 -14.75 25.61
CA ASN A 233 -4.66 -14.18 24.80
C ASN A 233 -4.23 -12.78 25.30
N GLU A 234 -4.01 -12.68 26.61
CA GLU A 234 -3.78 -11.42 27.31
C GLU A 234 -2.42 -10.82 26.97
N ILE A 235 -2.42 -9.52 26.69
CA ILE A 235 -1.23 -8.66 26.64
C ILE A 235 -1.33 -7.62 27.77
N ALA A 236 -0.40 -7.65 28.71
CA ALA A 236 -0.39 -6.78 29.89
C ALA A 236 0.56 -5.58 29.70
N PHE A 237 0.04 -4.36 29.84
CA PHE A 237 0.80 -3.11 29.72
C PHE A 237 1.15 -2.55 31.11
N PRO A 238 2.45 -2.52 31.50
CA PRO A 238 2.86 -1.84 32.72
C PRO A 238 2.73 -0.31 32.57
N GLY A 239 2.22 0.35 33.60
CA GLY A 239 2.02 1.81 33.64
C GLY A 239 0.79 2.30 32.89
N GLY A 240 -0.02 1.41 32.32
CA GLY A 240 -1.23 1.76 31.58
C GLY A 240 -1.01 2.00 30.09
N ILE A 241 -1.98 2.66 29.45
CA ILE A 241 -2.00 2.91 28.00
C ILE A 241 -2.51 4.32 27.73
N ASP A 242 -1.62 5.19 27.25
CA ASP A 242 -1.92 6.58 26.93
C ASP A 242 -2.94 6.69 25.79
N SER A 243 -3.75 7.76 25.83
CA SER A 243 -4.81 8.02 24.87
C SER A 243 -4.33 8.03 23.41
N GLY A 244 -3.09 8.48 23.16
CA GLY A 244 -2.47 8.49 21.83
C GLY A 244 -2.39 7.11 21.16
N TYR A 245 -2.53 6.04 21.92
CA TYR A 245 -2.51 4.66 21.44
C TYR A 245 -3.89 4.02 21.32
N ILE A 246 -4.95 4.72 21.72
CA ILE A 246 -6.35 4.25 21.68
C ILE A 246 -7.01 4.83 20.43
N ARG A 247 -7.25 3.98 19.43
CA ARG A 247 -7.77 4.40 18.12
C ARG A 247 -9.24 4.80 18.17
N GLY A 248 -10.02 4.12 19.00
CA GLY A 248 -11.44 4.36 19.11
C GLY A 248 -12.16 3.24 19.85
N VAL A 249 -13.48 3.25 19.77
CA VAL A 249 -14.34 2.36 20.55
C VAL A 249 -15.54 1.88 19.75
N TRP A 250 -15.94 0.64 20.04
CA TRP A 250 -17.25 0.11 19.69
C TRP A 250 -18.10 0.02 20.95
N LYS A 251 -19.31 0.56 20.91
CA LYS A 251 -20.29 0.31 21.97
C LYS A 251 -20.93 -1.05 21.77
N LEU A 252 -20.96 -1.89 22.81
CA LEU A 252 -21.74 -3.12 22.80
C LEU A 252 -23.21 -2.80 23.06
N GLN A 253 -24.09 -3.36 22.23
CA GLN A 253 -25.53 -3.28 22.42
C GLN A 253 -26.02 -4.42 23.32
N PRO A 254 -27.16 -4.26 24.01
CA PRO A 254 -27.71 -5.31 24.87
C PRO A 254 -28.04 -6.63 24.16
N ASP A 255 -28.19 -6.61 22.83
CA ASP A 255 -28.43 -7.80 22.00
C ASP A 255 -27.14 -8.49 21.52
N GLY A 256 -25.98 -8.03 22.00
CA GLY A 256 -24.66 -8.55 21.64
C GLY A 256 -24.11 -8.02 20.32
N THR A 257 -24.81 -7.10 19.65
CA THR A 257 -24.32 -6.48 18.41
C THR A 257 -23.42 -5.28 18.70
N TRP A 258 -22.57 -4.96 17.73
CA TRP A 258 -21.73 -3.77 17.77
C TRP A 258 -22.54 -2.54 17.32
N GLY A 259 -22.49 -1.48 18.13
CA GLY A 259 -23.03 -0.17 17.78
C GLY A 259 -22.16 0.57 16.77
N GLU A 260 -22.33 1.89 16.69
CA GLU A 260 -21.48 2.73 15.84
C GLU A 260 -20.06 2.83 16.41
N TYR A 261 -19.07 2.81 15.52
CA TYR A 261 -17.68 3.07 15.88
C TYR A 261 -17.48 4.56 16.13
N GLN A 262 -16.85 4.88 17.26
CA GLN A 262 -16.44 6.23 17.59
C GLN A 262 -14.92 6.30 17.60
N ALA A 263 -14.35 7.06 16.67
CA ALA A 263 -12.91 7.28 16.58
C ALA A 263 -12.44 8.28 17.65
N ASN A 264 -11.23 8.07 18.17
CA ASN A 264 -10.54 9.04 19.01
C ASN A 264 -9.79 10.06 18.14
N GLU A 265 -10.53 10.93 17.45
CA GLU A 265 -9.94 11.85 16.46
C GLU A 265 -9.04 12.92 17.09
N GLU A 266 -9.25 13.26 18.36
CA GLU A 266 -8.55 14.36 19.02
C GLU A 266 -7.17 13.95 19.55
N TRP A 267 -7.05 12.72 20.07
CA TRP A 267 -5.86 12.30 20.81
C TRP A 267 -5.07 11.18 20.14
N TYR A 268 -5.70 10.33 19.32
CA TYR A 268 -5.00 9.21 18.70
C TYR A 268 -3.91 9.66 17.73
N ILE A 269 -2.74 9.05 17.86
CA ILE A 269 -1.58 9.31 16.99
C ILE A 269 -1.34 8.08 16.13
N GLU A 270 -1.35 8.26 14.80
CA GLU A 270 -1.13 7.16 13.88
C GLU A 270 0.28 6.56 14.04
N PRO A 271 0.48 5.24 13.85
CA PRO A 271 1.78 4.61 14.08
C PRO A 271 2.96 5.25 13.36
N HIS A 272 2.73 5.82 12.16
CA HIS A 272 3.77 6.47 11.35
C HIS A 272 4.11 7.90 11.80
N GLU A 273 3.33 8.46 12.74
CA GLU A 273 3.53 9.80 13.33
C GLU A 273 4.17 9.72 14.72
N ARG A 274 4.39 8.51 15.25
CA ARG A 274 5.02 8.26 16.54
C ARG A 274 6.54 8.30 16.40
N ASP A 275 7.19 9.09 17.25
CA ASP A 275 8.65 9.25 17.30
C ASP A 275 9.38 8.07 17.96
#